data_AF-A0A2R2MTE2-F1
#
_entry.id   AF-A0A2R2MTE2-F1
#
_cell.length_a   1.000
_cell.length_b   1.000
_cell.length_c   1.000
_cell.angle_alpha   90.00
_cell.angle_beta   90.00
_cell.angle_gamma   90.00
#
_symmetry.space_group_name_H-M   'P 1'
#
loop_
_entity.id
_entity.type
_entity.pdbx_description
1 polymer ?
#
loop_
_entity_poly.entity_id
_entity_poly.type
_entity_poly.pdbx_seq_one_letter_code
_entity_poly.pdbx_strand_id
1 'polypeptide(L)'
;MQQSATCRSDRTWSGSQRDCTADNTYVGCFNNFGTNSLDALITPVTNTPAVATNYVDRCRLHCLDNSFKYAGLVGGDSCRCDNVYNPYQGQNTDSLCDTHCSGGDSGFWCGGAGTGKIIIHKTADQCSPITTGHSTINTTAHQVGAVVLITCATGYWFPDNYGHYRVVTCRQNEVWSNTVHVCEGT
;
A
#
# COMPACT_ATOMS: atom_id res chain seq x y z
N MET A 1 -10.85 -28.90 -9.89
CA MET A 1 -11.61 -28.86 -8.63
C MET A 1 -11.47 -27.45 -8.08
N GLN A 2 -12.54 -26.66 -8.19
CA GLN A 2 -12.62 -25.25 -7.81
C GLN A 2 -12.48 -25.10 -6.29
N GLN A 3 -11.70 -24.11 -5.84
CA GLN A 3 -11.73 -23.66 -4.45
C GLN A 3 -12.10 -22.18 -4.43
N SER A 4 -13.30 -21.95 -3.94
CA SER A 4 -13.93 -20.68 -3.62
C SER A 4 -13.35 -20.14 -2.30
N ALA A 5 -12.64 -19.01 -2.33
CA ALA A 5 -11.96 -18.44 -1.15
C ALA A 5 -12.58 -17.10 -0.71
N THR A 6 -13.76 -17.12 -0.07
CA THR A 6 -14.33 -15.92 0.56
C THR A 6 -13.48 -15.49 1.77
N CYS A 7 -13.08 -14.20 1.84
CA CYS A 7 -12.59 -13.60 3.11
C CYS A 7 -13.78 -13.60 4.06
N ARG A 8 -13.64 -14.31 5.18
CA ARG A 8 -14.71 -14.43 6.17
C ARG A 8 -14.76 -13.17 7.03
N SER A 9 -15.90 -12.93 7.69
CA SER A 9 -16.06 -11.84 8.66
C SER A 9 -15.08 -11.88 9.84
N ASP A 10 -14.40 -13.01 10.04
CA ASP A 10 -13.31 -13.21 11.00
C ASP A 10 -11.92 -12.80 10.47
N ARG A 11 -11.86 -12.24 9.26
CA ARG A 11 -10.66 -11.72 8.60
C ARG A 11 -9.61 -12.78 8.24
N THR A 12 -10.01 -14.05 8.15
CA THR A 12 -9.13 -15.12 7.66
C THR A 12 -9.55 -15.60 6.27
N TRP A 13 -8.57 -15.95 5.42
CA TRP A 13 -8.85 -16.65 4.16
C TRP A 13 -9.19 -18.11 4.46
N SER A 14 -10.24 -18.65 3.85
CA SER A 14 -10.54 -20.08 3.93
C SER A 14 -9.67 -20.88 2.96
N GLY A 15 -8.46 -21.22 3.41
CA GLY A 15 -7.45 -21.96 2.67
C GLY A 15 -6.11 -21.78 3.36
N SER A 16 -5.28 -22.82 3.43
CA SER A 16 -4.10 -22.84 4.29
C SER A 16 -3.14 -21.67 4.01
N GLN A 17 -3.17 -20.71 4.93
CA GLN A 17 -2.13 -19.76 5.32
C GLN A 17 -1.84 -18.54 4.43
N ARG A 18 -2.83 -17.66 4.23
CA ARG A 18 -2.61 -16.22 4.41
C ARG A 18 -3.78 -15.60 5.15
N ASP A 19 -3.55 -14.49 5.83
CA ASP A 19 -4.54 -13.67 6.53
C ASP A 19 -4.87 -12.47 5.62
N CYS A 20 -6.15 -12.17 5.35
CA CYS A 20 -6.52 -11.00 4.52
C CYS A 20 -6.07 -9.68 5.18
N THR A 21 -5.88 -9.70 6.51
CA THR A 21 -5.45 -8.55 7.32
C THR A 21 -3.95 -8.46 7.53
N ALA A 22 -3.17 -9.44 7.05
CA ALA A 22 -1.72 -9.26 6.99
C ALA A 22 -1.32 -8.19 5.95
N ASP A 23 -2.22 -7.84 5.03
CA ASP A 23 -2.10 -6.66 4.19
C ASP A 23 -2.76 -5.47 4.88
N ASN A 24 -1.99 -4.70 5.66
CA ASN A 24 -2.48 -3.49 6.32
C ASN A 24 -2.91 -2.39 5.34
N THR A 25 -2.71 -2.59 4.02
CA THR A 25 -3.18 -1.65 3.02
C THR A 25 -4.58 -1.91 2.53
N TYR A 26 -5.16 -3.09 2.76
CA TYR A 26 -6.54 -3.33 2.36
C TYR A 26 -7.50 -2.42 3.12
N VAL A 27 -8.26 -1.60 2.38
CA VAL A 27 -9.24 -0.67 2.95
C VAL A 27 -10.63 -1.28 2.94
N GLY A 28 -11.03 -1.90 1.83
CA GLY A 28 -12.35 -2.51 1.69
C GLY A 28 -12.87 -2.62 0.25
N CYS A 29 -14.03 -3.26 0.10
CA CYS A 29 -14.84 -3.28 -1.11
C CYS A 29 -15.84 -2.11 -1.12
N PHE A 30 -15.92 -1.36 -2.23
CA PHE A 30 -16.79 -0.20 -2.38
C PHE A 30 -17.56 -0.23 -3.70
N ASN A 31 -18.63 0.56 -3.79
CA ASN A 31 -19.33 0.81 -5.05
C ASN A 31 -18.42 1.55 -6.03
N ASN A 32 -18.64 1.37 -7.33
CA ASN A 32 -17.92 2.12 -8.36
C ASN A 32 -18.89 2.67 -9.40
N PHE A 33 -19.64 3.70 -9.01
CA PHE A 33 -20.63 4.37 -9.85
C PHE A 33 -20.23 5.82 -10.20
N GLY A 34 -18.92 6.10 -10.26
CA GLY A 34 -18.39 7.44 -10.60
C GLY A 34 -18.42 8.47 -9.46
N THR A 35 -18.88 8.09 -8.25
CA THR A 35 -18.93 8.98 -7.08
C THR A 35 -17.86 8.69 -6.02
N ASN A 36 -17.07 7.63 -6.21
CA ASN A 36 -16.05 7.19 -5.24
C ASN A 36 -14.64 7.69 -5.53
N SER A 37 -14.51 8.62 -6.49
CA SER A 37 -13.36 9.51 -6.67
C SER A 37 -12.02 8.83 -6.88
N LEU A 38 -11.97 7.56 -7.30
CA LEU A 38 -10.73 6.90 -7.68
C LEU A 38 -10.58 6.93 -9.19
N ASP A 39 -10.54 8.12 -9.80
CA ASP A 39 -10.55 8.27 -11.27
C ASP A 39 -9.43 9.17 -11.79
N ALA A 40 -8.58 9.75 -10.93
CA ALA A 40 -7.51 10.65 -11.35
C ALA A 40 -6.51 10.00 -12.33
N LEU A 41 -6.25 8.70 -12.19
CA LEU A 41 -5.48 7.92 -13.16
C LEU A 41 -6.07 6.52 -13.31
N ILE A 42 -6.37 6.11 -14.54
CA ILE A 42 -6.93 4.79 -14.86
C ILE A 42 -5.99 4.10 -15.84
N THR A 43 -5.47 2.93 -15.48
CA THR A 43 -4.60 2.14 -16.36
C THR A 43 -4.98 0.67 -16.32
N PRO A 44 -4.88 -0.06 -17.44
CA PRO A 44 -4.93 -1.51 -17.40
C PRO A 44 -3.79 -2.04 -16.52
N VAL A 45 -4.08 -2.98 -15.62
CA VAL A 45 -3.05 -3.52 -14.72
C VAL A 45 -1.96 -4.24 -15.52
N THR A 46 -2.25 -4.71 -16.73
CA THR A 46 -1.27 -5.29 -17.67
C THR A 46 -0.18 -4.33 -18.15
N ASN A 47 -0.40 -3.02 -18.05
CA ASN A 47 0.55 -1.99 -18.46
C ASN A 47 1.43 -1.48 -17.30
N THR A 48 1.37 -2.13 -16.13
CA THR A 48 2.21 -1.76 -14.97
C THR A 48 3.53 -2.55 -14.98
N PRO A 49 4.69 -1.94 -14.64
CA PRO A 49 6.00 -2.59 -14.73
C PRO A 49 6.12 -3.89 -13.91
N ALA A 50 6.91 -4.84 -14.41
CA ALA A 50 6.79 -6.26 -14.10
C ALA A 50 7.86 -6.81 -13.14
N VAL A 51 7.40 -7.50 -12.09
CA VAL A 51 7.97 -8.77 -11.62
C VAL A 51 6.79 -9.68 -11.20
N ALA A 52 6.88 -10.96 -11.54
CA ALA A 52 5.86 -12.03 -11.55
C ALA A 52 4.74 -12.00 -10.46
N THR A 53 3.51 -12.32 -10.90
CA THR A 53 2.33 -12.74 -10.09
C THR A 53 2.04 -11.91 -8.83
N ASN A 54 1.41 -10.74 -9.03
CA ASN A 54 0.81 -9.91 -7.97
C ASN A 54 0.03 -8.69 -8.54
N TYR A 55 -1.17 -8.86 -9.11
CA TYR A 55 -1.95 -7.73 -9.69
C TYR A 55 -2.24 -6.60 -8.70
N VAL A 56 -2.57 -6.94 -7.46
CA VAL A 56 -2.92 -5.97 -6.42
C VAL A 56 -1.70 -5.10 -6.09
N ASP A 57 -0.55 -5.69 -5.80
CA ASP A 57 0.65 -4.92 -5.49
C ASP A 57 1.17 -4.11 -6.67
N ARG A 58 1.00 -4.61 -7.91
CA ARG A 58 1.33 -3.84 -9.11
C ARG A 58 0.52 -2.55 -9.23
N CYS A 59 -0.79 -2.64 -9.03
CA CYS A 59 -1.64 -1.46 -9.05
C CYS A 59 -1.23 -0.48 -7.93
N ARG A 60 -0.99 -1.00 -6.72
CA ARG A 60 -0.56 -0.19 -5.57
C ARG A 60 0.77 0.52 -5.81
N LEU A 61 1.80 -0.20 -6.28
CA LEU A 61 3.12 0.36 -6.57
C LEU A 61 3.06 1.39 -7.69
N HIS A 62 2.29 1.12 -8.75
CA HIS A 62 2.09 2.08 -9.83
C HIS A 62 1.48 3.39 -9.32
N CYS A 63 0.45 3.31 -8.47
CA CYS A 63 -0.16 4.47 -7.86
C CYS A 63 0.80 5.18 -6.88
N LEU A 64 1.61 4.41 -6.12
CA LEU A 64 2.63 4.94 -5.22
C LEU A 64 3.70 5.74 -5.99
N ASP A 65 4.24 5.17 -7.06
CA ASP A 65 5.27 5.79 -7.92
C ASP A 65 4.76 7.09 -8.57
N ASN A 66 3.45 7.19 -8.79
CA ASN A 66 2.78 8.38 -9.29
C ASN A 66 2.25 9.30 -8.16
N SER A 67 2.70 9.10 -6.92
CA SER A 67 2.37 9.94 -5.76
C SER A 67 0.88 9.98 -5.37
N PHE A 68 0.14 8.90 -5.65
CA PHE A 68 -1.23 8.72 -5.17
C PHE A 68 -1.26 7.91 -3.87
N LYS A 69 -2.21 8.21 -2.98
CA LYS A 69 -2.38 7.55 -1.66
C LYS A 69 -3.21 6.27 -1.70
N TYR A 70 -4.05 6.11 -2.72
CA TYR A 70 -4.96 4.98 -2.84
C TYR A 70 -4.87 4.38 -4.23
N ALA A 71 -5.00 3.05 -4.26
CA ALA A 71 -5.11 2.24 -5.45
C ALA A 71 -6.45 1.50 -5.43
N GLY A 72 -7.12 1.47 -6.56
CA GLY A 72 -8.43 0.89 -6.75
C GLY A 72 -8.42 -0.16 -7.85
N LEU A 73 -8.90 -1.37 -7.58
CA LEU A 73 -9.00 -2.44 -8.59
C LEU A 73 -10.46 -2.67 -8.98
N VAL A 74 -10.73 -2.65 -10.28
CA VAL A 74 -12.07 -2.73 -10.86
C VAL A 74 -12.10 -3.79 -11.95
N GLY A 75 -13.16 -4.62 -11.95
CA GLY A 75 -13.50 -5.51 -13.06
C GLY A 75 -12.46 -6.58 -13.41
N GLY A 76 -11.51 -6.84 -12.52
CA GLY A 76 -10.44 -7.81 -12.73
C GLY A 76 -9.17 -7.24 -13.37
N ASP A 77 -9.26 -6.17 -14.16
CA ASP A 77 -8.20 -5.74 -15.08
C ASP A 77 -7.82 -4.27 -15.02
N SER A 78 -8.57 -3.47 -14.27
CA SER A 78 -8.44 -2.02 -14.26
C SER A 78 -7.88 -1.55 -12.93
N CYS A 79 -6.76 -0.83 -12.99
CA CYS A 79 -6.15 -0.13 -11.87
C CYS A 79 -6.56 1.34 -11.89
N ARG A 80 -6.86 1.89 -10.73
CA ARG A 80 -7.19 3.30 -10.56
C ARG A 80 -6.40 3.92 -9.41
N CYS A 81 -5.91 5.14 -9.57
CA CYS A 81 -5.15 5.85 -8.55
C CYS A 81 -5.81 7.17 -8.19
N ASP A 82 -5.83 7.50 -6.91
CA ASP A 82 -6.24 8.83 -6.43
C ASP A 82 -5.67 9.09 -5.02
N ASN A 83 -5.77 10.34 -4.57
CA ASN A 83 -5.42 10.76 -3.23
C ASN A 83 -6.60 10.74 -2.26
N VAL A 84 -7.82 10.57 -2.77
CA VAL A 84 -9.06 10.55 -1.99
C VAL A 84 -9.93 9.38 -2.43
N TYR A 85 -10.63 8.78 -1.47
CA TYR A 85 -11.79 7.93 -1.74
C TYR A 85 -12.92 8.33 -0.79
N ASN A 86 -14.16 7.95 -1.10
CA ASN A 86 -15.31 8.25 -0.25
C ASN A 86 -15.67 7.05 0.65
N PRO A 87 -15.28 7.04 1.94
CA PRO A 87 -15.54 5.91 2.84
C PRO A 87 -17.03 5.78 3.21
N TYR A 88 -17.82 6.86 3.12
CA TYR A 88 -19.20 6.89 3.59
C TYR A 88 -20.22 6.51 2.50
N GLN A 89 -19.77 6.33 1.25
CA GLN A 89 -20.66 6.03 0.14
C GLN A 89 -20.41 4.64 -0.44
N GLY A 90 -21.02 3.66 0.23
CA GLY A 90 -21.20 2.33 -0.35
C GLY A 90 -20.01 1.41 -0.17
N GLN A 91 -19.46 1.35 1.05
CA GLN A 91 -18.73 0.16 1.48
C GLN A 91 -19.67 -1.05 1.40
N ASN A 92 -19.19 -2.13 0.82
CA ASN A 92 -19.91 -3.38 0.61
C ASN A 92 -19.21 -4.51 1.37
N THR A 93 -19.86 -5.67 1.43
CA THR A 93 -19.18 -6.89 1.84
C THR A 93 -18.14 -7.29 0.82
N ASP A 94 -17.00 -7.80 1.28
CA ASP A 94 -15.88 -8.19 0.41
C ASP A 94 -16.28 -9.24 -0.63
N SER A 95 -17.32 -10.03 -0.35
CA SER A 95 -17.93 -10.98 -1.28
C SER A 95 -18.54 -10.35 -2.54
N LEU A 96 -18.78 -9.03 -2.57
CA LEU A 96 -19.20 -8.32 -3.78
C LEU A 96 -18.02 -7.84 -4.63
N CYS A 97 -16.81 -8.00 -4.11
CA CYS A 97 -15.56 -7.77 -4.81
C CYS A 97 -14.76 -9.07 -4.92
N ASP A 98 -15.39 -10.11 -5.45
CA ASP A 98 -14.83 -11.45 -5.63
C ASP A 98 -14.53 -11.76 -7.12
N THR A 99 -14.21 -10.75 -7.91
CA THR A 99 -13.70 -10.97 -9.27
C THR A 99 -12.20 -11.24 -9.22
N HIS A 100 -11.78 -12.39 -9.75
CA HIS A 100 -10.36 -12.69 -9.89
C HIS A 100 -9.66 -11.72 -10.83
N CYS A 101 -8.41 -11.41 -10.50
CA CYS A 101 -7.56 -10.57 -11.33
C CYS A 101 -7.25 -11.21 -12.70
N SER A 102 -7.26 -10.41 -13.76
CA SER A 102 -7.06 -10.85 -15.14
C SER A 102 -5.58 -11.12 -15.46
N GLY A 103 -5.15 -12.30 -15.06
CA GLY A 103 -3.99 -12.98 -15.65
C GLY A 103 -3.25 -13.91 -14.69
N GLY A 104 -4.03 -14.75 -14.02
CA GLY A 104 -3.52 -15.98 -13.42
C GLY A 104 -3.27 -15.92 -11.92
N ASP A 105 -3.39 -14.75 -11.29
CA ASP A 105 -3.30 -14.64 -9.82
C ASP A 105 -4.65 -15.00 -9.19
N SER A 106 -4.99 -16.29 -9.20
CA SER A 106 -6.26 -16.80 -8.64
C SER A 106 -6.39 -16.63 -7.12
N GLY A 107 -5.33 -16.18 -6.44
CA GLY A 107 -5.32 -15.89 -5.01
C GLY A 107 -5.75 -14.47 -4.63
N PHE A 108 -6.01 -13.59 -5.61
CA PHE A 108 -6.32 -12.18 -5.37
C PHE A 108 -7.61 -11.75 -6.08
N TRP A 109 -8.28 -10.78 -5.46
CA TRP A 109 -9.48 -10.15 -5.98
C TRP A 109 -9.17 -8.76 -6.52
N CYS A 110 -9.82 -8.39 -7.61
CA CYS A 110 -9.58 -7.16 -8.36
C CYS A 110 -10.89 -6.43 -8.66
N GLY A 111 -11.72 -6.23 -7.63
CA GLY A 111 -13.04 -5.63 -7.74
C GLY A 111 -14.16 -6.67 -7.83
N GLY A 112 -15.36 -6.22 -8.19
CA GLY A 112 -16.52 -7.11 -8.38
C GLY A 112 -16.82 -7.42 -9.83
N ALA A 113 -17.90 -8.15 -10.08
CA ALA A 113 -18.31 -8.49 -11.43
C ALA A 113 -18.64 -7.21 -12.22
N GLY A 114 -18.04 -7.06 -13.40
CA GLY A 114 -18.13 -5.82 -14.17
C GLY A 114 -17.43 -4.64 -13.47
N THR A 115 -17.89 -3.42 -13.74
CA THR A 115 -17.20 -2.20 -13.27
C THR A 115 -17.86 -1.53 -12.07
N GLY A 116 -18.97 -2.07 -11.54
CA GLY A 116 -19.78 -1.40 -10.50
C GLY A 116 -19.27 -1.58 -9.06
N LYS A 117 -18.13 -2.24 -8.87
CA LYS A 117 -17.51 -2.51 -7.57
C LYS A 117 -16.00 -2.39 -7.67
N ILE A 118 -15.38 -1.77 -6.66
CA ILE A 118 -13.95 -1.48 -6.59
C ILE A 118 -13.39 -1.97 -5.26
N ILE A 119 -12.21 -2.60 -5.29
CA ILE A 119 -11.42 -2.84 -4.08
C ILE A 119 -10.45 -1.69 -3.91
N ILE A 120 -10.39 -1.12 -2.71
CA ILE A 120 -9.47 -0.03 -2.39
C ILE A 120 -8.36 -0.56 -1.49
N HIS A 121 -7.13 -0.22 -1.87
CA HIS A 121 -5.94 -0.38 -1.04
C HIS A 121 -5.28 0.99 -0.82
N LYS A 122 -4.63 1.17 0.32
CA LYS A 122 -3.60 2.19 0.47
C LYS A 122 -2.41 1.85 -0.42
N THR A 123 -1.80 2.85 -1.03
CA THR A 123 -0.59 2.63 -1.83
C THR A 123 0.62 2.33 -0.96
N ALA A 124 0.61 2.76 0.31
CA ALA A 124 1.66 2.49 1.28
C ALA A 124 1.13 1.81 2.56
N ASP A 125 1.87 0.83 3.06
CA ASP A 125 1.94 0.41 4.48
C ASP A 125 3.32 0.77 5.03
N GLN A 126 3.85 1.91 4.57
CA GLN A 126 5.27 2.21 4.62
C GLN A 126 5.42 3.72 4.77
N CYS A 127 6.34 4.12 5.63
CA CYS A 127 6.70 5.52 5.80
C CYS A 127 7.47 6.01 4.57
N SER A 128 7.49 7.33 4.35
CA SER A 128 8.30 7.91 3.27
C SER A 128 9.76 7.45 3.33
N PRO A 129 10.43 7.19 2.19
CA PRO A 129 11.86 6.89 2.19
C PRO A 129 12.66 7.93 2.99
N ILE A 130 13.60 7.46 3.81
CA ILE A 130 14.47 8.35 4.59
C ILE A 130 15.48 8.98 3.63
N THR A 131 15.46 10.31 3.53
CA THR A 131 16.49 11.06 2.82
C THR A 131 17.74 11.15 3.70
N THR A 132 18.84 10.56 3.25
CA THR A 132 20.13 10.65 3.94
C THR A 132 20.87 11.92 3.51
N GLY A 133 21.10 12.84 4.45
CA GLY A 133 22.02 13.96 4.27
C GLY A 133 23.11 13.89 5.34
N HIS A 134 24.37 13.82 4.92
CA HIS A 134 25.54 13.62 5.78
C HIS A 134 25.39 12.48 6.79
N SER A 135 24.66 11.43 6.40
CA SER A 135 24.34 10.28 7.25
C SER A 135 24.31 8.98 6.45
N THR A 136 24.39 7.87 7.16
CA THR A 136 24.24 6.51 6.62
C THR A 136 23.11 5.78 7.35
N ILE A 137 22.45 4.85 6.67
CA ILE A 137 21.39 4.02 7.22
C ILE A 137 21.74 2.55 7.13
N ASN A 138 21.38 1.76 8.14
CA ASN A 138 21.64 0.32 8.17
C ASN A 138 20.73 -0.50 7.23
N THR A 139 19.58 0.06 6.83
CA THR A 139 18.61 -0.57 5.93
C THR A 139 17.76 0.50 5.25
N THR A 140 17.24 0.18 4.06
CA THR A 140 16.27 1.00 3.30
C THR A 140 14.82 0.60 3.57
N ALA A 141 14.59 -0.35 4.48
CA ALA A 141 13.25 -0.80 4.84
C ALA A 141 12.43 0.35 5.45
N HIS A 142 11.25 0.60 4.89
CA HIS A 142 10.34 1.65 5.34
C HIS A 142 8.92 1.17 5.65
N GLN A 143 8.67 -0.14 5.60
CA GLN A 143 7.40 -0.73 6.01
C GLN A 143 7.05 -0.50 7.47
N VAL A 144 5.76 -0.46 7.81
CA VAL A 144 5.30 -0.36 9.20
C VAL A 144 5.99 -1.42 10.05
N GLY A 145 6.55 -1.00 11.19
CA GLY A 145 7.37 -1.83 12.05
C GLY A 145 8.86 -1.88 11.69
N ALA A 146 9.27 -1.36 10.52
CA ALA A 146 10.67 -1.23 10.16
C ALA A 146 11.41 -0.33 11.15
N VAL A 147 12.61 -0.75 11.53
CA VAL A 147 13.49 -0.04 12.45
C VAL A 147 14.77 0.31 11.71
N VAL A 148 15.06 1.60 11.59
CA VAL A 148 16.23 2.13 10.87
C VAL A 148 17.14 2.83 11.86
N LEU A 149 18.41 2.46 11.85
CA LEU A 149 19.49 3.17 12.53
C LEU A 149 20.12 4.15 11.54
N ILE A 150 20.03 5.43 11.86
CA ILE A 150 20.66 6.53 11.12
C ILE A 150 21.91 6.95 11.89
N THR A 151 23.07 6.98 11.21
CA THR A 151 24.35 7.39 11.79
C THR A 151 24.93 8.56 11.02
N CYS A 152 25.18 9.68 11.70
CA CYS A 152 25.80 10.86 11.10
C CYS A 152 27.27 10.60 10.75
N ALA A 153 27.76 11.24 9.69
CA ALA A 153 29.18 11.26 9.38
C ALA A 153 29.97 12.03 10.46
N THR A 154 31.28 11.79 10.53
CA THR A 154 32.17 12.50 11.47
C THR A 154 32.07 14.01 11.27
N GLY A 155 31.83 14.75 12.36
CA GLY A 155 31.64 16.20 12.32
C GLY A 155 30.19 16.66 12.11
N TYR A 156 29.24 15.74 11.96
CA TYR A 156 27.81 16.03 11.81
C TYR A 156 26.98 15.48 12.97
N TRP A 157 25.84 16.11 13.24
CA TRP A 157 24.91 15.75 14.31
C TRP A 157 23.46 16.05 13.92
N PHE A 158 22.49 15.45 14.63
CA PHE A 158 21.09 15.82 14.47
C PHE A 158 20.82 17.18 15.14
N PRO A 159 20.18 18.14 14.45
CA PRO A 159 20.00 19.51 14.96
C PRO A 159 19.07 19.61 16.18
N ASP A 160 18.22 18.61 16.40
CA ASP A 160 17.23 18.60 17.49
C ASP A 160 17.80 18.12 18.83
N ASN A 161 18.83 17.26 18.83
CA ASN A 161 19.37 16.67 20.06
C ASN A 161 20.90 16.55 20.11
N TYR A 162 21.61 17.02 19.08
CA TYR A 162 23.08 16.93 18.96
C TYR A 162 23.63 15.49 19.02
N GLY A 163 22.79 14.48 18.79
CA GLY A 163 23.21 13.08 18.73
C GLY A 163 23.91 12.76 17.41
N HIS A 164 24.80 11.76 17.45
CA HIS A 164 25.50 11.25 16.25
C HIS A 164 24.83 10.01 15.65
N TYR A 165 23.88 9.41 16.35
CA TYR A 165 23.08 8.30 15.83
C TYR A 165 21.66 8.35 16.40
N ARG A 166 20.74 7.70 15.69
CA ARG A 166 19.32 7.69 16.00
C ARG A 166 18.65 6.43 15.48
N VAL A 167 17.75 5.88 16.28
CA VAL A 167 16.85 4.82 15.83
C VAL A 167 15.48 5.43 15.54
N VAL A 168 14.97 5.21 14.33
CA VAL A 168 13.59 5.56 13.94
C VAL A 168 12.81 4.30 13.61
N THR A 169 11.53 4.30 13.99
CA THR A 169 10.60 3.21 13.71
C THR A 169 9.46 3.74 12.84
N CYS A 170 9.12 3.02 11.77
CA CYS A 170 7.93 3.34 11.01
C CYS A 170 6.68 2.88 11.78
N ARG A 171 5.83 3.83 12.19
CA ARG A 171 4.64 3.54 13.00
C ARG A 171 3.46 3.16 12.12
N GLN A 172 2.44 2.52 12.71
CA GLN A 172 1.19 2.12 12.03
C GLN A 172 0.42 3.27 11.36
N ASN A 173 0.69 4.52 11.74
CA ASN A 173 0.13 5.69 11.08
C ASN A 173 0.99 6.18 9.89
N GLU A 174 1.93 5.36 9.42
CA GLU A 174 2.80 5.63 8.27
C GLU A 174 3.70 6.86 8.48
N VAL A 175 3.96 7.23 9.74
CA VAL A 175 4.88 8.31 10.11
C VAL A 175 6.06 7.74 10.91
N TRP A 176 7.28 8.15 10.55
CA TRP A 176 8.46 7.82 11.33
C TRP A 176 8.36 8.35 12.77
N SER A 177 8.90 7.60 13.73
CA SER A 177 8.85 7.98 15.15
C SER A 177 9.50 9.32 15.49
N ASN A 178 10.37 9.81 14.61
CA ASN A 178 10.94 11.15 14.61
C ASN A 178 10.89 11.69 13.16
N THR A 179 10.84 13.00 12.96
CA THR A 179 10.76 13.66 11.65
C THR A 179 12.10 14.24 11.17
N VAL A 180 13.10 14.36 12.05
CA VAL A 180 14.44 14.86 11.71
C VAL A 180 15.36 13.67 11.43
N HIS A 181 15.73 13.49 10.16
CA HIS A 181 16.57 12.37 9.68
C HIS A 181 17.88 12.82 9.02
N VAL A 182 18.03 14.12 8.81
CA VAL A 182 19.20 14.73 8.18
C VAL A 182 20.15 15.22 9.25
N CYS A 183 21.45 14.98 9.06
CA CYS A 183 22.47 15.51 9.93
C CYS A 183 22.99 16.85 9.39
N GLU A 184 23.26 17.78 10.29
CA GLU A 184 23.84 19.09 10.01
C GLU A 184 25.23 19.17 10.65
N GLY A 185 26.06 20.09 10.17
CA GLY A 185 27.41 20.30 10.64
C GLY A 185 27.85 21.73 10.36
N THR A 186 28.90 22.15 11.05
CA THR A 186 29.59 23.44 10.81
C THR A 186 30.33 23.47 9.50
#